data_AF-A0A3Q2NN80-F1
#
_entry.id   AF-A0A3Q2NN80-F1
#
_cell.length_a   1.000
_cell.length_b   1.000
_cell.length_c   1.000
_cell.angle_alpha   90.00
_cell.angle_beta   90.00
_cell.angle_gamma   90.00
#
_symmetry.space_group_name_H-M   'P 1'
#
loop_
_entity.id
_entity.type
_entity.pdbx_description
1 polymer ?
#
loop_
_entity_poly.entity_id
_entity_poly.type
_entity_poly.pdbx_seq_one_letter_code
_entity_poly.pdbx_strand_id
1 'polypeptide(L)'
;MATSEDAPLEFSNTCEDSFYFLDTECASCTAPLVEDSFRKSNQSPKTVWIQSMDQKFLVLKTSGEFEFENRTVDDQEQSDCKFGLQIYQDSIRDRGQPVMLYVCIDGQKMMVSCKNDKEVFPEPMDPKSLENINGTGHKALFQWKKISTDKYKFESTMYTGHFLAFEPSDMPCLHKLILRQASKDEVDEPTVIGVKNCSL
;
A
#
# COMPACT_ATOMS: atom_id res chain seq x y z
N MET A 1 8.12 -23.76 -10.64
CA MET A 1 8.79 -24.69 -9.71
C MET A 1 8.00 -24.64 -8.43
N ALA A 2 7.37 -25.74 -8.03
CA ALA A 2 6.71 -25.86 -6.73
C ALA A 2 7.76 -26.39 -5.75
N THR A 3 8.05 -25.65 -4.69
CA THR A 3 8.80 -26.18 -3.55
C THR A 3 7.78 -26.85 -2.64
N SER A 4 7.72 -28.19 -2.66
CA SER A 4 7.05 -28.92 -1.57
C SER A 4 7.97 -28.86 -0.36
N GLU A 5 7.49 -28.23 0.71
CA GLU A 5 8.12 -28.33 2.02
C GLU A 5 7.66 -29.64 2.64
N ASP A 6 8.29 -30.74 2.24
CA ASP A 6 8.08 -32.04 2.86
C ASP A 6 8.90 -32.11 4.16
N ALA A 7 8.26 -31.74 5.28
CA ALA A 7 8.86 -31.92 6.60
C ALA A 7 8.94 -33.43 6.93
N PRO A 8 10.08 -33.95 7.41
CA PRO A 8 10.23 -35.35 7.74
C PRO A 8 9.42 -35.71 9.00
N LEU A 9 8.33 -36.44 8.80
CA LEU A 9 7.51 -37.01 9.86
C LEU A 9 8.09 -38.36 10.31
N GLU A 10 8.38 -38.51 11.61
CA GLU A 10 8.80 -39.77 12.20
C GLU A 10 7.59 -40.49 12.81
N PHE A 11 7.41 -41.77 12.47
CA PHE A 11 6.33 -42.56 13.06
C PHE A 11 6.53 -42.71 14.58
N SER A 12 5.49 -42.40 15.36
CA SER A 12 5.55 -42.43 16.82
C SER A 12 4.82 -43.64 17.40
N ASN A 13 3.51 -43.73 17.21
CA ASN A 13 2.72 -44.84 17.71
C ASN A 13 1.42 -45.04 16.92
N THR A 14 0.69 -46.08 17.30
CA THR A 14 -0.72 -46.24 16.94
C THR A 14 -1.55 -46.19 18.21
N CYS A 15 -2.68 -45.50 18.15
CA CYS A 15 -3.70 -45.50 19.21
C CYS A 15 -5.07 -45.60 18.55
N GLU A 16 -5.84 -46.60 18.95
CA GLU A 16 -7.08 -47.01 18.27
C GLU A 16 -6.84 -47.26 16.77
N ASP A 17 -7.63 -46.65 15.90
CA ASP A 17 -7.57 -46.81 14.44
C ASP A 17 -6.72 -45.72 13.75
N SER A 18 -5.79 -45.08 14.48
CA SER A 18 -5.00 -43.94 13.97
C SER A 18 -3.49 -44.12 14.18
N PHE A 19 -2.71 -43.62 13.20
CA PHE A 19 -1.25 -43.54 13.24
C PHE A 19 -0.84 -42.12 13.64
N TYR A 20 0.07 -42.02 14.60
CA TYR A 20 0.60 -40.76 15.09
C TYR A 20 2.03 -40.61 14.64
N PHE A 21 2.35 -39.43 14.11
CA PHE A 21 3.68 -39.07 13.66
C PHE A 21 4.17 -37.87 14.46
N LEU A 22 5.45 -37.88 14.83
CA LEU A 22 6.13 -36.77 15.45
C LEU A 22 6.81 -35.97 14.35
N ASP A 23 6.68 -34.65 14.43
CA ASP A 23 7.47 -33.74 13.62
C ASP A 23 8.89 -33.67 14.21
N THR A 24 9.87 -34.18 13.45
CA THR A 24 11.25 -34.31 13.90
C THR A 24 11.91 -32.94 14.14
N GLU A 25 11.31 -31.85 13.64
CA GLU A 25 11.82 -30.48 13.83
C GLU A 25 11.25 -29.78 15.07
N CYS A 26 10.34 -30.42 15.82
CA CYS A 26 9.66 -29.83 16.97
C CYS A 26 10.49 -29.80 18.28
N ALA A 27 11.80 -30.07 18.21
CA ALA A 27 12.73 -29.89 19.33
C ALA A 27 13.49 -28.54 19.30
N SER A 28 13.27 -27.70 18.28
CA SER A 28 13.89 -26.37 18.17
C SER A 28 12.92 -25.22 17.87
N CYS A 29 11.61 -25.43 18.09
CA CYS A 29 10.57 -24.41 17.90
C CYS A 29 10.60 -23.31 18.98
N THR A 30 11.74 -22.67 19.17
CA THR A 30 11.85 -21.29 19.68
C THR A 30 12.61 -20.44 18.66
N ALA A 31 12.45 -20.70 17.36
CA ALA A 31 12.58 -19.63 16.41
C ALA A 31 11.47 -18.63 16.77
N PRO A 32 11.80 -17.38 17.16
CA PRO A 32 10.76 -16.40 17.44
C PRO A 32 9.90 -16.29 16.19
N LEU A 33 8.60 -16.56 16.33
CA LEU A 33 7.63 -16.28 15.28
C LEU A 33 7.90 -14.84 14.85
N VAL A 34 8.33 -14.66 13.60
CA VAL A 34 8.56 -13.33 13.05
C VAL A 34 7.20 -12.66 13.06
N GLU A 35 7.01 -11.75 14.00
CA GLU A 35 5.79 -10.98 14.11
C GLU A 35 5.63 -10.20 12.80
N ASP A 36 4.72 -10.65 11.95
CA ASP A 36 4.36 -9.96 10.72
C ASP A 36 3.98 -8.55 11.12
N SER A 37 4.83 -7.59 10.75
CA SER A 37 4.70 -6.21 11.17
C SER A 37 5.33 -5.32 10.11
N PHE A 38 4.70 -4.18 9.85
CA PHE A 38 5.25 -3.13 9.02
C PHE A 38 5.96 -2.11 9.89
N ARG A 39 7.26 -1.99 9.71
CA ARG A 39 8.09 -1.05 10.49
C ARG A 39 8.42 0.15 9.66
N LYS A 40 8.19 1.35 10.17
CA LYS A 40 8.54 2.57 9.44
C LYS A 40 10.03 2.58 9.10
N SER A 41 10.35 2.82 7.83
CA SER A 41 11.74 2.95 7.40
C SER A 41 12.36 4.21 7.98
N ASN A 42 13.64 4.13 8.34
CA ASN A 42 14.44 5.28 8.78
C ASN A 42 14.73 6.28 7.64
N GLN A 43 14.39 5.93 6.40
CA GLN A 43 14.49 6.84 5.27
C GLN A 43 13.50 8.00 5.45
N SER A 44 13.97 9.22 5.18
CA SER A 44 13.09 10.39 5.17
C SER A 44 11.99 10.21 4.11
N PRO A 45 10.75 10.63 4.39
CA PRO A 45 9.70 10.66 3.38
C PRO A 45 10.16 11.41 2.14
N LYS A 46 9.83 10.88 0.96
CA LYS A 46 10.07 11.57 -0.30
C LYS A 46 8.91 12.50 -0.60
N THR A 47 9.19 13.69 -1.13
CA THR A 47 8.14 14.55 -1.68
C THR A 47 7.93 14.20 -3.15
N VAL A 48 6.71 13.82 -3.50
CA VAL A 48 6.35 13.33 -4.82
C VAL A 48 5.08 13.99 -5.34
N TRP A 49 4.96 14.08 -6.66
CA TRP A 49 3.70 14.28 -7.35
C TRP A 49 3.11 12.92 -7.73
N ILE A 50 1.81 12.78 -7.48
CA ILE A 50 1.02 11.64 -7.91
C ILE A 50 0.22 12.05 -9.13
N GLN A 51 0.32 11.28 -10.22
CA GLN A 51 -0.29 11.61 -11.50
C GLN A 51 -1.13 10.45 -12.04
N SER A 52 -2.21 10.79 -12.72
CA SER A 52 -2.93 9.88 -13.60
C SER A 52 -2.14 9.65 -14.91
N MET A 53 -2.59 8.70 -15.73
CA MET A 53 -1.94 8.37 -17.01
C MET A 53 -2.07 9.50 -18.05
N ASP A 54 -3.08 10.35 -17.94
CA ASP A 54 -3.24 11.59 -18.72
C ASP A 54 -2.53 12.81 -18.08
N GLN A 55 -1.62 12.56 -17.12
CA GLN A 55 -0.74 13.56 -16.48
C GLN A 55 -1.44 14.61 -15.61
N LYS A 56 -2.70 14.39 -15.21
CA LYS A 56 -3.34 15.21 -14.16
C LYS A 56 -2.72 14.88 -12.81
N PHE A 57 -2.69 15.87 -11.93
CA PHE A 57 -2.10 15.76 -10.60
C PHE A 57 -3.18 15.43 -9.57
N LEU A 58 -2.88 14.51 -8.67
CA LEU A 58 -3.68 14.30 -7.47
C LEU A 58 -3.56 15.52 -6.56
N VAL A 59 -4.69 15.97 -6.03
CA VAL A 59 -4.82 17.16 -5.20
C VAL A 59 -5.76 16.83 -4.04
N LEU A 60 -5.44 17.32 -2.83
CA LEU A 60 -6.42 17.42 -1.76
C LEU A 60 -7.16 18.76 -1.84
N LYS A 61 -8.44 18.72 -2.19
CA LYS A 61 -9.28 19.92 -2.29
C LYS A 61 -9.65 20.46 -0.91
N THR A 62 -10.02 21.74 -0.88
CA THR A 62 -10.56 22.39 0.33
C THR A 62 -11.88 21.78 0.81
N SER A 63 -12.61 21.08 -0.06
CA SER A 63 -13.77 20.25 0.30
C SER A 63 -13.42 19.03 1.15
N GLY A 64 -12.13 18.66 1.23
CA GLY A 64 -11.66 17.45 1.89
C GLY A 64 -11.75 16.20 1.01
N GLU A 65 -11.79 16.35 -0.31
CA GLU A 65 -11.77 15.23 -1.26
C GLU A 65 -10.48 15.18 -2.08
N PHE A 66 -10.09 13.98 -2.49
CA PHE A 66 -8.98 13.76 -3.42
C PHE A 66 -9.48 13.78 -4.86
N GLU A 67 -8.91 14.67 -5.66
CA GLU A 67 -9.29 14.87 -7.07
C GLU A 67 -8.05 14.95 -7.96
N PHE A 68 -8.20 14.55 -9.22
CA PHE A 68 -7.16 14.74 -10.22
C PHE A 68 -7.49 15.95 -11.12
N GLU A 69 -6.56 16.88 -11.20
CA GLU A 69 -6.74 18.13 -11.94
C GLU A 69 -5.50 18.50 -12.79
N ASN A 70 -5.72 19.33 -13.81
CA ASN A 70 -4.61 19.95 -14.53
C ASN A 70 -3.93 20.98 -13.63
N ARG A 71 -2.60 20.99 -13.60
CA ARG A 71 -1.80 21.94 -12.80
C ARG A 71 -0.76 22.61 -13.69
N THR A 72 -0.67 23.93 -13.58
CA THR A 72 0.44 24.69 -14.17
C THR A 72 1.73 24.45 -13.38
N VAL A 73 2.86 24.97 -13.86
CA VAL A 73 4.14 24.89 -13.14
C VAL A 73 4.04 25.57 -11.78
N ASP A 74 3.38 26.73 -11.70
CA ASP A 74 3.22 27.47 -10.45
C ASP A 74 2.27 26.73 -9.48
N ASP A 75 1.24 26.06 -9.99
CA ASP A 75 0.32 25.31 -9.14
C ASP A 75 0.96 24.07 -8.51
N GLN A 76 1.98 23.49 -9.17
CA GLN A 76 2.69 22.32 -8.66
C GLN A 76 3.52 22.63 -7.41
N GLU A 77 3.78 23.91 -7.14
CA GLU A 77 4.49 24.34 -5.95
C GLU A 77 3.60 24.35 -4.70
N GLN A 78 2.28 24.31 -4.86
CA GLN A 78 1.30 24.30 -3.78
C GLN A 78 1.37 23.00 -2.97
N SER A 79 1.13 23.11 -1.66
CA SER A 79 1.25 21.98 -0.73
C SER A 79 0.15 20.92 -0.88
N ASP A 80 -0.97 21.27 -1.51
CA ASP A 80 -2.13 20.40 -1.73
C ASP A 80 -1.89 19.28 -2.77
N CYS A 81 -0.84 19.40 -3.59
CA CYS A 81 -0.45 18.42 -4.60
C CYS A 81 0.94 17.79 -4.36
N LYS A 82 1.66 18.21 -3.31
CA LYS A 82 2.96 17.66 -2.90
C LYS A 82 2.77 16.58 -1.83
N PHE A 83 2.78 15.32 -2.25
CA PHE A 83 2.58 14.18 -1.37
C PHE A 83 3.90 13.75 -0.70
N GLY A 84 3.85 13.53 0.60
CA GLY A 84 4.85 12.75 1.31
C GLY A 84 4.62 11.25 1.08
N LEU A 85 5.66 10.57 0.59
CA LEU A 85 5.71 9.12 0.46
C LEU A 85 6.61 8.56 1.57
N GLN A 86 6.00 7.92 2.57
CA GLN A 86 6.70 7.22 3.63
C GLN A 86 6.86 5.75 3.27
N ILE A 87 8.08 5.23 3.38
CA ILE A 87 8.43 3.83 3.13
C ILE A 87 8.38 3.04 4.44
N TYR A 88 7.88 1.81 4.39
CA TYR A 88 7.80 0.85 5.50
C TYR A 88 8.52 -0.45 5.13
N GLN A 89 9.13 -1.12 6.10
CA GLN A 89 9.72 -2.44 5.92
C GLN A 89 8.66 -3.49 6.22
N ASP A 90 8.57 -4.50 5.37
CA ASP A 90 7.76 -5.70 5.56
C ASP A 90 8.73 -6.86 5.84
N SER A 91 8.35 -7.79 6.72
CA SER A 91 9.05 -9.06 6.89
C SER A 91 8.95 -9.93 5.63
N ILE A 92 7.87 -9.77 4.85
CA ILE A 92 7.57 -10.57 3.66
C ILE A 92 7.99 -9.84 2.39
N ARG A 93 9.07 -10.31 1.75
CA ARG A 93 9.75 -9.60 0.65
C ARG A 93 9.00 -9.57 -0.69
N ASP A 94 8.10 -10.53 -0.96
CA ASP A 94 7.49 -10.71 -2.29
C ASP A 94 6.17 -9.94 -2.49
N ARG A 95 5.68 -9.23 -1.46
CA ARG A 95 4.37 -8.56 -1.51
C ARG A 95 4.38 -7.18 -2.16
N GLY A 96 5.56 -6.66 -2.50
CA GLY A 96 5.77 -5.27 -2.88
C GLY A 96 6.42 -4.51 -1.75
N GLN A 97 6.53 -3.20 -1.91
CA GLN A 97 7.15 -2.34 -0.91
C GLN A 97 6.03 -1.53 -0.21
N PRO A 98 5.82 -1.68 1.11
CA PRO A 98 4.75 -0.97 1.78
C PRO A 98 5.05 0.52 1.90
N VAL A 99 4.04 1.33 1.64
CA VAL A 99 4.12 2.79 1.62
C VAL A 99 2.84 3.42 2.15
N MET A 100 2.99 4.63 2.69
CA MET A 100 1.89 5.55 2.97
C MET A 100 2.07 6.83 2.16
N LEU A 101 0.95 7.38 1.69
CA LEU A 101 0.87 8.65 0.99
C LEU A 101 0.13 9.65 1.88
N TYR A 102 0.64 10.87 1.99
CA TYR A 102 -0.03 11.94 2.73
C TYR A 102 0.25 13.31 2.14
N VAL A 103 -0.61 14.28 2.43
CA VAL A 103 -0.32 15.71 2.23
C VAL A 103 -0.25 16.41 3.57
N CYS A 104 0.56 17.46 3.66
CA CYS A 104 0.62 18.32 4.84
C CYS A 104 -0.21 19.58 4.57
N ILE A 105 -1.33 19.75 5.26
CA ILE A 105 -2.18 20.94 5.19
C ILE A 105 -2.28 21.51 6.60
N ASP A 106 -1.97 22.79 6.75
CA ASP A 106 -2.03 23.52 8.03
C ASP A 106 -1.31 22.82 9.21
N GLY A 107 -0.19 22.15 8.90
CA GLY A 107 0.61 21.39 9.88
C GLY A 107 0.06 19.99 10.23
N GLN A 108 -1.10 19.60 9.68
CA GLN A 108 -1.69 18.29 9.84
C GLN A 108 -1.38 17.39 8.64
N LYS A 109 -1.06 16.11 8.90
CA LYS A 109 -0.89 15.11 7.85
C LYS A 109 -2.21 14.44 7.54
N MET A 110 -2.68 14.61 6.31
CA MET A 110 -3.87 13.97 5.77
C MET A 110 -3.42 12.75 4.96
N MET A 111 -3.65 11.55 5.50
CA MET A 111 -3.26 10.28 4.89
C MET A 111 -4.27 9.86 3.84
N VAL A 112 -3.79 9.35 2.70
CA VAL A 112 -4.63 8.61 1.75
C VAL A 112 -5.05 7.31 2.42
N SER A 113 -6.34 7.17 2.72
CA SER A 113 -6.87 6.04 3.50
C SER A 113 -8.04 5.36 2.79
N CYS A 114 -8.14 4.04 2.91
CA CYS A 114 -9.27 3.27 2.40
C CYS A 114 -10.39 3.21 3.44
N LYS A 115 -11.63 3.47 3.01
CA LYS A 115 -12.85 3.19 3.77
C LYS A 115 -13.65 2.15 3.01
N ASN A 116 -13.86 1.00 3.65
CA ASN A 116 -14.45 -0.16 2.98
C ASN A 116 -13.65 -0.53 1.71
N ASP A 117 -14.21 -1.40 0.87
CA ASP A 117 -13.55 -1.96 -0.31
C ASP A 117 -13.59 -1.05 -1.56
N LYS A 118 -14.22 0.13 -1.48
CA LYS A 118 -14.46 1.00 -2.65
C LYS A 118 -14.00 2.45 -2.51
N GLU A 119 -13.92 2.97 -1.29
CA GLU A 119 -13.71 4.41 -1.08
C GLU A 119 -12.30 4.71 -0.62
N VAL A 120 -11.76 5.83 -1.13
CA VAL A 120 -10.54 6.45 -0.65
C VAL A 120 -10.89 7.83 -0.12
N PHE A 121 -10.34 8.16 1.04
CA PHE A 121 -10.63 9.42 1.73
C PHE A 121 -9.38 9.94 2.46
N PRO A 122 -9.26 11.26 2.64
CA PRO A 122 -8.22 11.83 3.48
C PRO A 122 -8.57 11.65 4.95
N GLU A 123 -7.61 11.16 5.73
CA GLU A 123 -7.79 11.01 7.17
C GLU A 123 -6.62 11.64 7.95
N PRO A 124 -6.89 12.52 8.93
CA PRO A 124 -5.85 13.06 9.78
C PRO A 124 -5.26 11.96 10.67
N MET A 125 -3.93 11.80 10.65
CA MET A 125 -3.25 10.82 11.50
C MET A 125 -1.96 11.37 12.12
N ASP A 126 -1.66 10.93 13.35
CA ASP A 126 -0.39 11.21 14.01
C ASP A 126 0.72 10.29 13.45
N PRO A 127 1.83 10.83 12.92
CA PRO A 127 2.97 10.03 12.48
C PRO A 127 3.55 9.08 13.54
N LYS A 128 3.39 9.39 14.83
CA LYS A 128 3.90 8.56 15.94
C LYS A 128 3.12 7.27 16.12
N SER A 129 1.81 7.27 15.85
CA SER A 129 1.00 6.05 15.95
C SER A 129 1.25 5.07 14.80
N LEU A 130 2.04 5.47 13.81
CA LEU A 130 2.31 4.70 12.59
C LEU A 130 3.79 4.27 12.51
N GLU A 131 4.50 4.17 13.63
CA GLU A 131 5.89 3.67 13.64
C GLU A 131 5.98 2.15 13.43
N ASN A 132 5.08 1.41 14.09
CA ASN A 132 4.96 -0.03 13.95
C ASN A 132 3.49 -0.38 13.75
N ILE A 133 3.20 -1.04 12.63
CA ILE A 133 1.87 -1.50 12.26
C ILE A 133 1.90 -3.02 12.32
N ASN A 134 0.86 -3.63 12.88
CA ASN A 134 0.74 -5.08 12.91
C ASN A 134 0.52 -5.67 11.50
N GLY A 135 0.76 -6.97 11.34
CA GLY A 135 0.72 -7.67 10.07
C GLY A 135 -0.65 -7.77 9.42
N THR A 136 -1.72 -7.41 10.11
CA THR A 136 -3.09 -7.38 9.57
C THR A 136 -3.33 -6.25 8.57
N GLY A 137 -2.34 -5.37 8.36
CA GLY A 137 -2.44 -4.24 7.45
C GLY A 137 -3.01 -2.99 8.12
N HIS A 138 -3.12 -1.92 7.35
CA HIS A 138 -3.65 -0.65 7.82
C HIS A 138 -4.33 0.12 6.69
N LYS A 139 -5.42 0.82 7.01
CA LYS A 139 -6.26 1.54 6.02
C LYS A 139 -5.50 2.55 5.16
N ALA A 140 -4.41 3.12 5.68
CA ALA A 140 -3.55 4.06 4.95
C ALA A 140 -2.29 3.42 4.32
N LEU A 141 -2.10 2.11 4.52
CA LEU A 141 -0.90 1.39 4.09
C LEU A 141 -1.18 0.58 2.82
N PHE A 142 -0.34 0.79 1.82
CA PHE A 142 -0.44 0.16 0.51
C PHE A 142 0.85 -0.57 0.16
N GLN A 143 0.76 -1.72 -0.49
CA GLN A 143 1.87 -2.38 -1.14
C GLN A 143 2.04 -1.79 -2.55
N TRP A 144 3.09 -0.99 -2.76
CA TRP A 144 3.36 -0.51 -4.11
C TRP A 144 4.19 -1.52 -4.92
N LYS A 145 3.92 -1.62 -6.22
CA LYS A 145 4.67 -2.47 -7.15
C LYS A 145 5.01 -1.65 -8.37
N LYS A 146 6.29 -1.64 -8.74
CA LYS A 146 6.77 -0.93 -9.92
C LYS A 146 6.35 -1.67 -11.18
N ILE A 147 5.69 -0.97 -12.10
CA ILE A 147 5.30 -1.48 -13.43
C ILE A 147 6.36 -1.08 -14.46
N SER A 148 6.74 0.19 -14.46
CA SER A 148 7.81 0.74 -15.30
C SER A 148 8.46 1.95 -14.61
N THR A 149 9.32 2.68 -15.30
CA THR A 149 9.83 3.97 -14.82
C THR A 149 8.66 4.88 -14.42
N ASP A 150 8.70 5.41 -13.20
CA ASP A 150 7.73 6.31 -12.59
C ASP A 150 6.27 5.82 -12.57
N LYS A 151 6.00 4.53 -12.82
CA LYS A 151 4.64 3.96 -12.84
C LYS A 151 4.51 2.81 -11.87
N TYR A 152 3.49 2.87 -11.04
CA TYR A 152 3.28 1.95 -9.93
C TYR A 152 1.81 1.53 -9.82
N LYS A 153 1.58 0.34 -9.28
CA LYS A 153 0.29 -0.06 -8.70
C LYS A 153 0.37 0.00 -7.19
N PHE A 154 -0.71 0.38 -6.52
CA PHE A 154 -0.80 0.45 -5.07
C PHE A 154 -1.92 -0.47 -4.59
N GLU A 155 -1.58 -1.66 -4.08
CA GLU A 155 -2.55 -2.61 -3.52
C GLU A 155 -2.82 -2.26 -2.05
N SER A 156 -4.09 -2.25 -1.62
CA SER A 156 -4.43 -2.05 -0.21
C SER A 156 -3.94 -3.22 0.64
N THR A 157 -3.32 -2.93 1.80
CA THR A 157 -2.98 -3.98 2.78
C THR A 157 -4.21 -4.51 3.52
N MET A 158 -5.29 -3.74 3.62
CA MET A 158 -6.55 -4.15 4.25
C MET A 158 -7.46 -4.92 3.30
N TYR A 159 -7.45 -4.56 2.02
CA TYR A 159 -8.36 -5.12 1.01
C TYR A 159 -7.52 -5.74 -0.12
N THR A 160 -7.12 -6.99 0.07
CA THR A 160 -6.31 -7.72 -0.93
C THR A 160 -7.03 -7.77 -2.28
N GLY A 161 -6.28 -7.61 -3.38
CA GLY A 161 -6.84 -7.55 -4.74
C GLY A 161 -7.53 -6.22 -5.09
N HIS A 162 -7.50 -5.24 -4.19
CA HIS A 162 -8.01 -3.90 -4.43
C HIS A 162 -6.87 -2.88 -4.53
N PHE A 163 -6.93 -2.02 -5.52
CA PHE A 163 -5.86 -1.11 -5.90
C PHE A 163 -6.35 0.33 -5.93
N LEU A 164 -5.47 1.27 -5.60
CA LEU A 164 -5.75 2.67 -5.91
C LEU A 164 -5.92 2.81 -7.43
N ALA A 165 -7.00 3.46 -7.82
CA ALA A 165 -7.33 3.66 -9.22
C ALA A 165 -7.96 5.03 -9.46
N PHE A 166 -7.87 5.48 -10.70
CA PHE A 166 -8.59 6.66 -11.16
C PHE A 166 -9.94 6.25 -11.76
N GLU A 167 -11.00 6.96 -11.37
CA GLU A 167 -12.34 6.81 -11.94
C GLU A 167 -12.83 8.17 -12.44
N PRO A 168 -13.28 8.28 -13.71
CA PRO A 168 -13.95 9.48 -14.18
C PRO A 168 -15.18 9.79 -13.33
N SER A 169 -15.34 11.05 -12.93
CA SER A 169 -16.55 11.53 -12.25
C SER A 169 -17.63 11.90 -13.28
N ASP A 170 -18.88 12.06 -12.81
CA ASP A 170 -19.99 12.59 -13.61
C ASP A 170 -19.70 14.02 -14.14
N MET A 171 -18.79 14.74 -13.48
CA MET A 171 -18.31 16.04 -13.94
C MET A 171 -17.23 15.86 -15.02
N PRO A 172 -17.41 16.44 -16.23
CA PRO A 172 -16.41 16.38 -17.28
C PRO A 172 -15.05 16.88 -16.77
N CYS A 173 -13.98 16.17 -17.13
CA CYS A 173 -12.59 16.45 -16.76
C CYS A 173 -12.20 16.14 -15.30
N LEU A 174 -13.14 15.84 -14.40
CA LEU A 174 -12.85 15.49 -13.02
C LEU A 174 -12.67 13.97 -12.87
N HIS A 175 -11.60 13.55 -12.19
CA HIS A 175 -11.42 12.13 -11.84
C HIS A 175 -11.24 12.02 -10.33
N LYS A 176 -11.85 10.98 -9.76
CA LYS A 176 -11.77 10.65 -8.34
C LYS A 176 -10.73 9.56 -8.12
N LEU A 177 -10.03 9.64 -6.99
CA LEU A 177 -9.23 8.53 -6.50
C LEU A 177 -10.14 7.53 -5.77
N ILE A 178 -10.15 6.29 -6.23
CA ILE A 178 -10.99 5.22 -5.68
C ILE A 178 -10.17 3.99 -5.34
N LEU A 179 -10.82 3.02 -4.69
CA LEU A 179 -10.27 1.69 -4.52
C LEU A 179 -11.01 0.73 -5.47
N ARG A 180 -10.28 0.10 -6.39
CA ARG A 180 -10.84 -0.75 -7.44
C ARG A 180 -10.34 -2.18 -7.33
N GLN A 181 -11.25 -3.14 -7.38
CA GLN A 181 -10.88 -4.55 -7.52
C GLN A 181 -10.27 -4.79 -8.90
N ALA A 182 -9.08 -5.38 -8.94
CA ALA A 182 -8.41 -5.72 -10.19
C ALA A 182 -7.55 -6.98 -10.03
N SER A 183 -7.21 -7.62 -11.14
CA SER A 183 -6.22 -8.70 -11.13
C SER A 183 -4.83 -8.16 -10.81
N LYS A 184 -4.04 -8.94 -10.05
CA LYS A 184 -2.64 -8.62 -9.73
C LYS A 184 -1.78 -8.57 -10.99
N ASP A 185 -2.03 -9.50 -11.91
CA ASP A 185 -1.15 -9.78 -13.05
C ASP A 185 -1.56 -9.03 -14.33
N GLU A 186 -2.77 -8.48 -14.38
CA GLU A 186 -3.24 -7.72 -15.53
C GLU A 186 -2.97 -6.22 -15.35
N VAL A 187 -2.37 -5.58 -16.35
CA VAL A 187 -2.21 -4.13 -16.35
C VAL A 187 -3.53 -3.48 -16.79
N ASP A 188 -4.41 -3.22 -15.82
CA ASP A 188 -5.58 -2.37 -16.02
C ASP A 188 -5.14 -0.90 -15.92
N GLU A 189 -5.20 -0.14 -17.01
CA GLU A 189 -4.69 1.24 -17.09
C GLU A 189 -5.17 2.15 -15.93
N PRO A 190 -6.44 2.10 -15.49
CA PRO A 190 -6.98 2.80 -14.32
C PRO A 190 -6.23 2.59 -13.00
N THR A 191 -5.55 1.45 -12.86
CA THR A 191 -4.80 1.11 -11.62
C THR A 191 -3.33 1.53 -11.68
N VAL A 192 -2.87 2.06 -12.82
CA VAL A 192 -1.50 2.52 -13.01
C VAL A 192 -1.40 3.99 -12.61
N ILE A 193 -0.61 4.25 -11.58
CA ILE A 193 -0.40 5.58 -11.03
C ILE A 193 1.03 6.05 -11.33
N GLY A 194 1.15 7.26 -11.87
CA GLY A 194 2.41 7.97 -12.03
C GLY A 194 2.91 8.51 -10.71
N VAL A 195 4.19 8.27 -10.38
CA VAL A 195 4.85 8.81 -9.18
C VAL A 195 6.15 9.47 -9.60
N LYS A 196 6.22 10.80 -9.49
CA LYS A 196 7.42 11.57 -9.84
C LYS A 196 7.95 12.30 -8.62
N ASN A 197 9.27 12.35 -8.47
CA ASN A 197 9.87 13.20 -7.43
C ASN A 197 9.58 14.66 -7.76
N CYS A 198 9.26 15.46 -6.74
CA CYS A 198 9.27 16.90 -6.90
C CYS A 198 10.73 17.32 -7.09
N SER A 199 11.07 17.85 -8.26
CA SER A 199 12.38 18.49 -8.49
C SER A 199 12.44 19.76 -7.65
N LEU A 200 13.55 19.99 -6.94
CA LEU A 200 13.95 21.33 -6.50
C LEU A 200 14.61 22.08 -7.66
#